data_AF-A0A0C3KJJ4-F1
#
_entry.id   AF-A0A0C3KJJ4-F1
#
_cell.length_a   1.000
_cell.length_b   1.000
_cell.length_c   1.000
_cell.angle_alpha   90.00
_cell.angle_beta   90.00
_cell.angle_gamma   90.00
#
_symmetry.space_group_name_H-M   'P 1'
#
loop_
_entity.id
_entity.type
_entity.pdbx_description
1 polymer ?
#
loop_
_entity_poly.entity_id
_entity_poly.type
_entity_poly.pdbx_seq_one_letter_code
_entity_poly.pdbx_strand_id
1 'polypeptide(L)'
;MTTNHLDRLDPALIRPGRIDVAELIDDASPSQTRKLFLRFYEGERDEAELERAANEIAQLVEENAGRGRRISMAALQGHFIRHPIDTVVQSKGELFP
;
A
#
# COMPACT_ATOMS: atom_id res chain seq x y z
N MET A 1 -9.99 4.64 -18.24
CA MET A 1 -9.51 3.30 -18.66
C MET A 1 -8.52 2.81 -17.62
N THR A 2 -8.42 1.51 -17.38
CA THR A 2 -7.38 0.91 -16.52
C THR A 2 -6.73 -0.27 -17.25
N THR A 3 -5.45 -0.53 -17.00
CA THR A 3 -4.74 -1.69 -17.53
C THR A 3 -3.58 -2.05 -16.60
N ASN A 4 -3.29 -3.35 -16.47
CA ASN A 4 -2.08 -3.82 -15.79
C ASN A 4 -0.88 -3.92 -16.76
N HIS A 5 -1.14 -3.85 -18.07
CA HIS A 5 -0.14 -4.06 -19.12
C HIS A 5 -0.26 -2.94 -20.17
N LEU A 6 0.27 -1.77 -19.84
CA LEU A 6 0.26 -0.60 -20.72
C LEU A 6 1.03 -0.87 -22.03
N ASP A 7 2.11 -1.65 -21.94
CA ASP A 7 2.98 -2.09 -23.05
C ASP A 7 2.27 -2.95 -24.10
N ARG A 8 1.11 -3.51 -23.77
CA ARG A 8 0.31 -4.34 -24.67
C ARG A 8 -0.80 -3.57 -25.38
N LEU A 9 -0.98 -2.28 -25.08
CA LEU A 9 -1.99 -1.45 -25.74
C LEU A 9 -1.50 -0.97 -27.11
N ASP A 10 -2.42 -0.94 -28.07
CA ASP A 10 -2.17 -0.35 -29.38
C ASP A 10 -1.82 1.15 -29.21
N PRO A 11 -0.71 1.65 -29.81
CA PRO A 11 -0.33 3.07 -29.74
C PRO A 11 -1.46 4.04 -30.16
N ALA A 12 -2.35 3.63 -31.06
CA ALA A 12 -3.49 4.43 -31.49
C ALA A 12 -4.56 4.62 -30.40
N LEU A 13 -4.59 3.76 -29.37
CA LEU A 13 -5.49 3.88 -28.22
C LEU A 13 -4.96 4.88 -27.18
N ILE A 14 -3.64 5.02 -27.04
CA ILE A 14 -3.01 5.84 -25.99
C ILE A 14 -2.59 7.24 -26.46
N ARG A 15 -2.79 7.57 -27.75
CA ARG A 15 -2.42 8.89 -28.29
C ARG A 15 -3.34 10.03 -27.76
N PRO A 16 -2.86 11.29 -27.79
CA PRO A 16 -3.67 12.46 -27.42
C PRO A 16 -5.01 12.53 -28.18
N GLY A 17 -6.07 12.95 -27.49
CA GLY A 17 -7.46 12.93 -27.99
C GLY A 17 -8.18 11.59 -27.80
N ARG A 18 -7.49 10.56 -27.29
CA ARG A 18 -8.08 9.30 -26.81
C ARG A 18 -7.80 9.11 -25.32
N ILE A 19 -6.53 9.20 -24.92
CA ILE A 19 -6.09 9.23 -23.52
C ILE A 19 -5.22 10.47 -23.36
N ASP A 20 -5.72 11.44 -22.61
CA ASP A 20 -5.05 12.73 -22.43
C ASP A 20 -4.19 12.78 -21.15
N VAL A 21 -4.49 11.93 -20.17
CA VAL A 21 -3.75 11.81 -18.91
C VAL A 21 -3.58 10.32 -18.58
N ALA A 22 -2.34 9.94 -18.27
CA ALA A 22 -1.99 8.60 -17.82
C ALA A 22 -1.24 8.70 -16.49
N GLU A 23 -1.74 8.01 -15.47
CA GLU A 23 -1.17 7.99 -14.13
C GLU A 23 -0.89 6.55 -13.72
N LEU A 24 0.26 6.33 -13.07
CA LEU A 24 0.62 5.03 -12.54
C LEU A 24 0.03 4.86 -11.14
N ILE A 25 -0.76 3.80 -10.95
CA ILE A 25 -1.18 3.32 -9.63
C ILE A 25 -0.33 2.10 -9.30
N ASP A 26 0.75 2.32 -8.56
CA ASP A 26 1.73 1.28 -8.21
C ASP A 26 1.40 0.60 -6.86
N ASP A 27 2.28 -0.32 -6.46
CA ASP A 27 2.32 -0.91 -5.13
C ASP A 27 2.36 0.14 -4.01
N ALA A 28 2.01 -0.30 -2.80
CA ALA A 28 1.83 0.59 -1.66
C ALA A 28 3.11 1.33 -1.29
N SER A 29 3.05 2.66 -1.26
CA SER A 29 4.13 3.47 -0.73
C SER A 29 4.15 3.44 0.80
N PRO A 30 5.29 3.76 1.46
CA PRO A 30 5.35 3.89 2.91
C PRO A 30 4.34 4.93 3.44
N SER A 31 4.17 6.06 2.74
CA SER A 31 3.22 7.10 3.14
C SER A 31 1.76 6.66 2.99
N GLN A 32 1.42 5.91 1.93
CA GLN A 32 0.10 5.31 1.76
C GLN A 32 -0.17 4.25 2.84
N THR A 33 0.84 3.44 3.17
CA THR A 33 0.78 2.42 4.22
C THR A 33 0.46 3.04 5.57
N ARG A 34 1.23 4.04 5.99
CA ARG A 34 0.99 4.80 7.23
C ARG A 34 -0.43 5.38 7.25
N LYS A 35 -0.83 6.05 6.17
CA LYS A 35 -2.15 6.68 6.07
C LYS A 35 -3.30 5.68 6.12
N LEU A 36 -3.14 4.52 5.48
CA LEU A 36 -4.12 3.44 5.53
C LEU A 36 -4.23 2.89 6.96
N PHE A 37 -3.10 2.64 7.62
CA PHE A 37 -3.06 2.12 8.98
C PHE A 37 -3.77 3.05 9.97
N LEU A 38 -3.43 4.34 9.98
CA LEU A 38 -4.04 5.34 10.86
C LEU A 38 -5.56 5.42 10.67
N ARG A 39 -6.03 5.33 9.42
CA ARG A 39 -7.46 5.33 9.09
C ARG A 39 -8.17 4.04 9.48
N PHE A 40 -7.48 2.91 9.37
CA PHE A 40 -8.09 1.60 9.62
C PHE A 40 -8.37 1.39 11.11
N TYR A 41 -7.46 1.84 11.98
CA TYR A 41 -7.54 1.66 13.44
C TYR A 41 -7.80 2.98 14.20
N GLU A 42 -8.43 3.95 13.52
CA GLU A 42 -8.75 5.25 14.12
C GLU A 42 -9.61 5.08 15.38
N GLY A 43 -9.17 5.66 16.51
CA GLY A 43 -9.89 5.60 17.78
C GLY A 43 -9.75 4.28 18.56
N GLU A 44 -8.99 3.30 18.07
CA GLU A 44 -8.77 2.05 18.80
C GLU A 44 -7.66 2.15 19.87
N ARG A 45 -6.82 3.18 19.79
CA ARG A 45 -5.67 3.41 20.67
C ARG A 45 -5.41 4.89 20.90
N ASP A 46 -4.51 5.17 21.85
CA ASP A 46 -3.91 6.50 21.98
C ASP A 46 -3.23 6.91 20.67
N GLU A 47 -3.35 8.19 20.31
CA GLU A 47 -2.84 8.71 19.03
C GLU A 47 -1.34 8.49 18.89
N ALA A 48 -0.57 8.63 19.97
CA ALA A 48 0.87 8.44 19.93
C ALA A 48 1.26 6.96 19.76
N GLU A 49 0.49 6.04 20.32
CA GLU A 49 0.66 4.59 20.10
C GLU A 49 0.35 4.21 18.65
N LEU A 50 -0.77 4.73 18.13
CA LEU A 50 -1.21 4.44 16.77
C LEU A 50 -0.22 4.98 15.73
N GLU A 51 0.29 6.19 15.96
CA GLU A 51 1.33 6.82 15.14
C GLU A 51 2.63 6.00 15.13
N ARG A 52 3.09 5.51 16.29
CA ARG A 52 4.26 4.63 16.37
C ARG A 52 4.07 3.35 15.56
N ALA A 53 2.93 2.67 15.73
CA ALA A 53 2.63 1.44 15.01
C ALA A 53 2.50 1.66 13.48
N ALA A 54 1.89 2.77 13.07
CA ALA A 54 1.76 3.14 11.66
C ALA A 54 3.13 3.39 11.02
N ASN A 55 4.03 4.09 11.72
CA ASN A 55 5.39 4.34 11.27
C ASN A 55 6.20 3.04 11.18
N GLU A 56 6.01 2.10 12.11
CA GLU A 56 6.70 0.81 12.10
C GLU A 56 6.33 -0.05 10.88
N ILE A 57 5.04 -0.15 10.54
CA ILE A 57 4.60 -0.88 9.35
C ILE A 57 5.08 -0.15 8.07
N ALA A 58 5.01 1.18 8.05
CA ALA A 58 5.49 1.96 6.90
C ALA A 58 6.99 1.79 6.66
N GLN A 59 7.80 1.77 7.73
CA GLN A 59 9.23 1.52 7.65
C GLN A 59 9.52 0.10 7.12
N LEU A 60 8.77 -0.91 7.56
CA LEU A 60 8.89 -2.26 7.00
C LEU A 60 8.66 -2.28 5.48
N VAL A 61 7.65 -1.54 5.00
CA VAL A 61 7.38 -1.42 3.56
C VAL A 61 8.52 -0.72 2.82
N GLU A 62 9.07 0.35 3.39
CA GLU A 62 10.22 1.07 2.82
C GLU A 62 11.47 0.18 2.72
N GLU A 63 11.80 -0.54 3.79
CA GLU A 63 12.95 -1.44 3.85
C GLU A 63 12.82 -2.60 2.85
N ASN A 64 11.64 -3.20 2.72
CA ASN A 64 11.40 -4.27 1.75
C ASN A 64 11.39 -3.76 0.30
N ALA A 65 10.85 -2.56 0.06
CA ALA A 65 10.90 -1.92 -1.25
C ALA A 65 12.35 -1.70 -1.70
N GLY A 66 13.23 -1.25 -0.79
CA GLY A 66 14.69 -1.14 -1.04
C GLY A 66 15.37 -2.48 -1.39
N ARG A 67 14.75 -3.60 -1.06
CA ARG A 67 15.19 -4.98 -1.39
C ARG A 67 14.45 -5.57 -2.59
N GLY A 68 13.66 -4.77 -3.30
CA GLY A 68 12.86 -5.19 -4.46
C GLY A 68 11.60 -5.99 -4.13
N ARG A 69 11.22 -6.10 -2.85
CA ARG A 69 9.99 -6.77 -2.42
C ARG A 69 8.92 -5.72 -2.20
N ARG A 70 7.87 -5.73 -3.02
CA ARG A 70 6.77 -4.77 -2.96
C ARG A 70 5.46 -5.49 -2.65
N ILE A 71 4.51 -4.75 -2.08
CA ILE A 71 3.19 -5.27 -1.72
C ILE A 71 2.11 -4.32 -2.20
N SER A 72 0.98 -4.88 -2.62
CA SER A 72 -0.15 -4.09 -3.06
C SER A 72 -0.92 -3.50 -1.87
N MET A 73 -1.66 -2.42 -2.12
CA MET A 73 -2.60 -1.86 -1.15
C MET A 73 -3.64 -2.89 -0.67
N ALA A 74 -4.04 -3.82 -1.55
CA ALA A 74 -4.99 -4.89 -1.22
C ALA A 74 -4.38 -5.90 -0.23
N ALA A 75 -3.10 -6.24 -0.36
CA ALA A 75 -2.41 -7.13 0.58
C ALA A 75 -2.31 -6.49 1.97
N LEU A 76 -1.95 -5.21 2.05
CA LEU A 76 -1.95 -4.43 3.30
C LEU A 76 -3.32 -4.42 3.96
N GLN A 77 -4.36 -4.07 3.20
CA GLN A 77 -5.73 -4.04 3.73
C GLN A 77 -6.17 -5.44 4.20
N GLY A 78 -5.85 -6.49 3.45
CA GLY A 78 -6.13 -7.86 3.85
C GLY A 78 -5.44 -8.23 5.16
N HIS A 79 -4.21 -7.78 5.36
CA HIS A 79 -3.48 -7.97 6.63
C HIS A 79 -4.18 -7.29 7.79
N PHE A 80 -4.66 -6.06 7.60
CA PHE A 80 -5.35 -5.30 8.64
C PHE A 80 -6.74 -5.87 8.98
N ILE A 81 -7.44 -6.45 7.99
CA ILE A 81 -8.71 -7.15 8.24
C ILE A 81 -8.51 -8.41 9.09
N ARG A 82 -7.39 -9.12 8.94
CA ARG A 82 -7.15 -10.39 9.63
C ARG A 82 -6.62 -10.23 11.06
N HIS A 83 -6.06 -9.07 11.40
CA HIS A 83 -5.36 -8.87 12.66
C HIS A 83 -5.88 -7.63 13.38
N PRO A 84 -6.32 -7.73 14.65
CA PRO A 84 -6.62 -6.55 15.45
C PRO A 84 -5.35 -5.73 15.72
N ILE A 85 -5.53 -4.47 16.11
CA ILE A 85 -4.43 -3.52 16.39
C ILE A 85 -3.36 -4.08 17.36
N ASP A 86 -3.76 -4.93 18.31
CA ASP A 86 -2.86 -5.58 19.27
C ASP A 86 -1.80 -6.49 18.64
N THR A 87 -2.12 -7.06 17.47
CA THR A 87 -1.35 -8.15 16.85
C THR A 87 -0.87 -7.83 15.44
N VAL A 88 -1.41 -6.80 14.80
CA VAL A 88 -1.10 -6.45 13.39
C VAL A 88 0.39 -6.18 13.15
N VAL A 89 1.07 -5.58 14.13
CA VAL A 89 2.51 -5.31 14.06
C VAL A 89 3.32 -6.58 14.30
N GLN A 90 2.88 -7.46 15.19
CA GLN A 90 3.59 -8.72 15.48
C GLN A 90 3.52 -9.69 14.29
N SER A 91 2.39 -9.70 13.59
CA SER A 91 2.14 -10.50 12.39
C SER A 91 2.71 -9.88 11.11
N LYS A 92 3.45 -8.76 11.18
CA LYS A 92 3.99 -8.05 10.00
C LYS A 92 4.89 -8.90 9.09
N GLY A 93 5.46 -10.00 9.62
CA GLY A 93 6.20 -10.98 8.82
C GLY A 93 5.38 -11.65 7.73
N GLU A 94 4.06 -11.72 7.87
CA GLU A 94 3.14 -12.32 6.88
C GLU A 94 2.92 -11.43 5.65
N LEU A 95 3.21 -10.12 5.75
CA LEU A 95 3.04 -9.18 4.62
C LEU A 95 4.00 -9.50 3.46
N PHE A 96 5.16 -10.06 3.78
CA PHE A 96 6.21 -10.37 2.81
C PHE A 96 6.63 -11.84 2.98
N PRO A 97 5.89 -12.80 2.38
CA PRO A 97 6.28 -14.21 2.37
C PRO A 97 7.52 -14.49 1.52
#